data_AF-A0A8T4CS33-F1
#
_entry.id   AF-A0A8T4CS33-F1
#
_cell.length_a   1.000
_cell.length_b   1.000
_cell.length_c   1.000
_cell.angle_alpha   90.00
_cell.angle_beta   90.00
_cell.angle_gamma   90.00
#
_symmetry.space_group_name_H-M   'P 1'
#
loop_
_entity.id
_entity.type
_entity.pdbx_description
1 polymer ?
#
loop_
_entity_poly.entity_id
_entity_poly.type
_entity_poly.pdbx_seq_one_letter_code
_entity_poly.pdbx_strand_id
1 'polypeptide(L)'
;MKLMIEVTFSYLESIFVLTKAGDIQGIAFWAVAYSWLIAWGTLHIYWRVRHWPSVIGRIEQLEVRAFGAAEWVQSEQDYIADSCYLYEVKGVEYSGSRIAPWQLSASHNLRGIVQGQVSAVPVQPDGKVRVYYSPKRPNKSYLVRPGWLSLLIAHLIYIVPTYWYLQRFVF
;
A
#
# COMPACT_ATOMS: atom_id res chain seq x y z
N MET A 1 5.36 17.00 -32.97
CA MET A 1 5.50 15.65 -32.37
C MET A 1 6.94 15.13 -32.40
N LYS A 2 7.63 15.08 -33.56
CA LYS A 2 9.07 14.68 -33.63
C LYS A 2 10.00 15.48 -32.71
N LEU A 3 9.90 16.81 -32.76
CA LEU A 3 10.74 17.71 -31.94
C LEU A 3 10.63 17.43 -30.43
N MET A 4 9.44 17.12 -29.93
CA MET A 4 9.20 16.85 -28.51
C MET A 4 9.81 15.51 -28.07
N ILE A 5 9.80 14.52 -28.95
CA ILE A 5 10.39 13.19 -28.69
C ILE A 5 11.92 13.31 -28.64
N GLU A 6 12.52 14.05 -29.57
CA GLU A 6 13.98 14.27 -29.61
C GLU A 6 14.48 15.00 -28.35
N VAL A 7 13.80 16.08 -27.95
CA VAL A 7 14.13 16.81 -26.72
C VAL A 7 14.02 15.92 -25.48
N THR A 8 12.99 15.08 -25.41
CA THR A 8 12.78 14.16 -24.29
C THR A 8 13.90 13.11 -24.23
N PHE A 9 14.27 12.55 -25.38
CA PHE A 9 15.32 11.53 -25.45
C PHE A 9 16.68 12.10 -25.05
N SER A 10 17.04 13.28 -25.54
CA SER A 10 18.28 13.96 -25.16
C SER A 10 18.33 14.28 -23.66
N TYR A 11 17.20 14.67 -23.07
CA TYR A 11 17.11 14.89 -21.63
C TYR A 11 17.28 13.58 -20.83
N LEU A 12 16.70 12.46 -21.30
CA LEU A 12 16.89 11.17 -20.64
C LEU A 12 18.35 10.69 -20.70
N GLU A 13 19.03 10.92 -21.82
CA GLU A 13 20.47 10.62 -21.96
C GLU A 13 21.30 11.43 -20.97
N SER A 14 21.05 12.73 -20.84
CA SER A 14 21.79 13.59 -19.91
C SER A 14 21.56 13.16 -18.45
N ILE A 15 20.32 12.87 -18.08
CA ILE A 15 19.98 12.34 -16.76
C ILE A 15 20.70 11.01 -16.48
N PHE A 16 20.78 10.12 -17.46
CA PHE A 16 21.47 8.85 -17.30
C PHE A 16 22.99 9.02 -17.06
N VAL A 17 23.61 9.98 -17.76
CA VAL A 17 25.01 10.35 -17.53
C VAL A 17 25.19 10.93 -16.12
N LEU A 18 24.31 11.83 -15.69
CA LEU A 18 24.32 12.41 -14.35
C LEU A 18 24.18 11.33 -13.25
N THR A 19 23.26 10.38 -13.42
CA THR A 19 23.09 9.27 -12.46
C THR A 19 24.36 8.43 -12.35
N LYS A 20 25.02 8.12 -13.48
CA LYS A 20 26.29 7.36 -13.48
C LYS A 20 27.43 8.11 -12.79
N ALA A 21 27.43 9.44 -12.89
CA ALA A 21 28.39 10.30 -12.20
C ALA A 21 28.10 10.44 -10.69
N GLY A 22 26.98 9.88 -10.20
CA GLY A 22 26.55 10.03 -8.81
C GLY A 22 25.92 11.39 -8.50
N ASP A 23 25.53 12.14 -9.52
CA ASP A 23 24.92 13.45 -9.35
C ASP A 23 23.50 13.35 -8.76
N ILE A 24 23.18 14.26 -7.85
CA ILE A 24 21.92 14.26 -7.09
C ILE A 24 20.72 14.41 -8.02
N GLN A 25 20.81 15.22 -9.09
CA GLN A 25 19.71 15.43 -10.02
C GLN A 25 19.36 14.12 -10.73
N GLY A 26 20.37 13.39 -11.21
CA GLY A 26 20.18 12.11 -11.88
C GLY A 26 19.56 11.05 -10.96
N ILE A 27 20.05 10.94 -9.72
CA ILE A 27 19.51 10.00 -8.73
C ILE A 27 18.07 10.38 -8.35
N ALA A 28 17.82 11.66 -8.11
CA ALA A 28 16.51 12.19 -7.76
C ALA A 28 15.47 11.93 -8.84
N PHE A 29 15.82 12.09 -10.12
CA PHE A 29 14.91 11.81 -11.23
C PHE A 29 14.41 10.37 -11.20
N TRP A 30 15.30 9.39 -11.03
CA TRP A 30 14.91 7.99 -10.96
C TRP A 30 14.14 7.64 -9.70
N ALA A 31 14.44 8.29 -8.57
CA ALA A 31 13.64 8.16 -7.36
C ALA A 31 12.19 8.64 -7.57
N VAL A 32 11.99 9.76 -8.28
CA VAL A 32 10.67 10.25 -8.68
C VAL A 32 10.00 9.28 -9.68
N ALA A 33 10.71 8.81 -10.70
CA ALA A 33 10.15 7.86 -11.67
C ALA A 33 9.70 6.56 -10.97
N TYR A 34 10.47 6.08 -10.00
CA TYR A 34 10.13 4.91 -9.19
C TYR A 34 8.90 5.17 -8.29
N SER A 35 8.79 6.34 -7.68
CA SER A 35 7.62 6.69 -6.85
C SER A 35 6.33 6.74 -7.68
N TRP A 36 6.39 7.24 -8.92
CA TRP A 36 5.29 7.18 -9.88
C TRP A 36 4.89 5.75 -10.23
N LEU A 37 5.87 4.85 -10.43
CA LEU A 37 5.60 3.44 -10.71
C LEU A 37 4.88 2.75 -9.52
N ILE A 38 5.33 2.98 -8.29
CA ILE A 38 4.67 2.47 -7.08
C ILE A 38 3.26 3.05 -6.95
N ALA A 39 3.11 4.36 -7.13
CA ALA A 39 1.82 5.04 -6.99
C ALA A 39 0.80 4.51 -8.01
N TRP A 40 1.21 4.33 -9.27
CA TRP A 40 0.35 3.76 -10.30
C TRP A 40 -0.15 2.36 -9.94
N GLY A 41 0.76 1.47 -9.52
CA GLY A 41 0.40 0.13 -9.08
C GLY A 41 -0.58 0.15 -7.89
N THR A 42 -0.32 1.03 -6.92
CA THR A 42 -1.15 1.19 -5.72
C THR A 42 -2.55 1.70 -6.06
N LEU A 43 -2.64 2.77 -6.86
CA LEU A 43 -3.91 3.35 -7.31
C LEU A 43 -4.73 2.35 -8.11
N HIS A 44 -4.09 1.59 -9.00
CA HIS A 44 -4.75 0.54 -9.76
C HIS A 44 -5.34 -0.55 -8.84
N ILE A 45 -4.62 -0.98 -7.80
CA ILE A 45 -5.14 -1.93 -6.81
C ILE A 45 -6.31 -1.31 -6.04
N TYR A 46 -6.16 -0.07 -5.56
CA TYR A 46 -7.19 0.59 -4.75
C TYR A 46 -8.47 0.80 -5.53
N TRP A 47 -8.36 1.25 -6.78
CA TRP A 47 -9.50 1.40 -7.67
C TRP A 47 -10.20 0.06 -7.90
N ARG A 48 -9.46 -1.03 -8.13
CA ARG A 48 -10.06 -2.37 -8.28
C ARG A 48 -10.79 -2.83 -7.02
N VAL A 49 -10.17 -2.72 -5.85
CA VAL A 49 -10.72 -3.21 -4.57
C VAL A 49 -11.98 -2.46 -4.17
N ARG A 50 -12.08 -1.16 -4.50
CA ARG A 50 -13.31 -0.38 -4.24
C ARG A 50 -14.55 -0.94 -4.92
N HIS A 51 -14.38 -1.58 -6.07
CA HIS A 51 -15.47 -2.19 -6.84
C HIS A 51 -15.72 -3.66 -6.49
N TRP A 52 -15.00 -4.22 -5.51
CA TRP A 52 -15.19 -5.62 -5.12
C TRP A 52 -16.51 -5.80 -4.38
N PRO A 53 -17.27 -6.89 -4.66
CA PRO A 53 -18.45 -7.24 -3.88
C PRO A 53 -18.08 -7.55 -2.42
N SER A 54 -19.09 -7.56 -1.56
CA SER A 54 -18.93 -7.88 -0.15
C SER A 54 -19.87 -9.00 0.29
N VAL A 55 -19.41 -9.85 1.19
CA VAL A 55 -20.22 -10.82 1.93
C VAL A 55 -20.04 -10.62 3.43
N ILE A 56 -20.95 -11.18 4.22
CA ILE A 56 -20.78 -11.24 5.67
C ILE A 56 -19.96 -12.49 6.00
N GLY A 57 -18.94 -12.32 6.84
CA GLY A 57 -18.11 -13.39 7.38
C GLY A 57 -17.98 -13.28 8.90
N ARG A 58 -17.17 -14.15 9.48
CA ARG A 58 -16.85 -14.20 10.92
C ARG A 58 -15.35 -14.03 11.13
N ILE A 59 -14.97 -13.24 12.14
CA ILE A 59 -13.58 -13.18 12.60
C ILE A 59 -13.33 -14.39 13.49
N GLU A 60 -12.21 -15.07 13.26
CA GLU A 60 -11.66 -16.06 14.20
C GLU A 60 -10.54 -15.43 15.04
N GLN A 61 -9.71 -14.59 14.41
CA GLN A 61 -8.58 -13.93 15.05
C GLN A 61 -8.40 -12.53 14.46
N LEU A 62 -8.17 -11.54 15.31
CA LEU A 62 -7.83 -10.19 14.88
C LEU A 62 -6.98 -9.54 15.97
N GLU A 63 -5.67 -9.45 15.73
CA GLU A 63 -4.73 -8.97 16.74
C GLU A 63 -3.49 -8.31 16.12
N VAL A 64 -2.71 -7.64 16.96
CA VAL A 64 -1.40 -7.12 16.58
C VAL A 64 -0.35 -8.07 17.14
N ARG A 65 0.40 -8.73 16.26
CA ARG A 65 1.46 -9.68 16.65
C ARG A 65 2.84 -9.11 16.37
N ALA A 66 3.84 -9.57 17.13
CA ALA A 66 5.24 -9.34 16.81
C ALA A 66 5.59 -10.04 15.48
N PHE A 67 6.37 -9.36 14.64
CA PHE A 67 6.88 -9.86 13.38
C PHE A 67 8.34 -10.28 13.54
N GLY A 68 8.66 -11.53 13.23
CA GLY A 68 10.02 -12.08 13.38
C GLY A 68 10.28 -12.72 14.75
N ALA A 69 11.56 -13.03 15.01
CA ALA A 69 12.00 -13.50 16.33
C ALA A 69 11.90 -12.37 17.36
N ALA A 70 11.83 -12.74 18.64
CA ALA A 70 11.84 -11.76 19.72
C ALA A 70 13.19 -11.04 19.73
N GLU A 71 13.17 -9.74 19.46
CA GLU A 71 14.37 -8.90 19.54
C GLU A 71 14.71 -8.57 21.00
N TRP A 72 16.00 -8.52 21.31
CA TRP A 72 16.49 -8.17 22.66
C TRP A 72 16.15 -6.72 23.02
N VAL A 73 16.08 -5.85 22.02
CA VAL A 73 15.73 -4.45 22.15
C VAL A 73 14.29 -4.27 21.66
N GLN A 74 13.38 -3.90 22.57
CA GLN A 74 11.96 -3.76 22.23
C GLN A 74 11.70 -2.77 21.09
N SER A 75 12.51 -1.72 20.92
CA SER A 75 12.34 -0.76 19.82
C SER A 75 12.65 -1.35 18.43
N GLU A 76 13.41 -2.44 18.37
CA GLU A 76 13.72 -3.16 17.13
C GLU A 76 12.67 -4.23 16.80
N GLN A 77 11.76 -4.52 17.74
CA GLN A 77 10.65 -5.42 17.50
C GLN A 77 9.64 -4.79 16.55
N ASP A 78 9.49 -5.39 15.38
CA ASP A 78 8.41 -5.06 14.46
C ASP A 78 7.10 -5.73 14.85
N TYR A 79 5.99 -5.08 14.54
CA TYR A 79 4.63 -5.55 14.73
C TYR A 79 3.87 -5.52 13.41
N ILE A 80 3.00 -6.51 13.21
CA ILE A 80 2.09 -6.61 12.07
C ILE A 80 0.67 -6.91 12.56
N ALA A 81 -0.31 -6.42 11.81
CA ALA A 81 -1.70 -6.78 12.04
C ALA A 81 -1.98 -8.18 11.49
N ASP A 82 -2.33 -9.11 12.37
CA ASP A 82 -2.74 -10.45 12.01
C ASP A 82 -4.26 -10.57 12.04
N SER A 83 -4.81 -11.30 11.07
CA SER A 83 -6.24 -11.56 11.02
C SER A 83 -6.48 -12.94 10.43
N CYS A 84 -7.48 -13.63 10.95
CA CYS A 84 -8.04 -14.84 10.37
C CYS A 84 -9.57 -14.70 10.38
N TYR A 85 -10.19 -14.87 9.23
CA TYR A 85 -11.64 -14.78 9.10
C TYR A 85 -12.16 -15.76 8.05
N LEU A 86 -13.37 -16.23 8.28
CA LEU A 86 -14.09 -17.14 7.39
C LEU A 86 -15.25 -16.45 6.73
N TYR A 87 -15.49 -16.77 5.47
CA TYR A 87 -16.59 -16.24 4.68
C TYR A 87 -17.01 -17.22 3.60
N GLU A 88 -18.27 -17.14 3.20
CA GLU A 88 -18.83 -18.03 2.19
C GLU A 88 -19.14 -17.25 0.91
N VAL A 89 -18.75 -17.82 -0.25
CA VAL A 89 -19.09 -17.28 -1.57
C VAL A 89 -19.69 -18.41 -2.39
N LYS A 90 -21.00 -18.31 -2.68
CA LYS A 90 -21.76 -19.28 -3.48
C LYS A 90 -21.68 -20.72 -2.94
N GLY A 91 -21.87 -20.94 -1.63
CA GLY A 91 -21.83 -22.27 -1.04
C GLY A 91 -20.42 -22.79 -0.71
N VAL A 92 -19.37 -22.04 -1.04
CA VAL A 92 -17.97 -22.44 -0.80
C VAL A 92 -17.38 -21.56 0.30
N GLU A 93 -16.88 -22.19 1.36
CA GLU A 93 -16.19 -21.51 2.45
C GLU A 93 -14.74 -21.17 2.05
N TYR A 94 -14.32 -19.96 2.39
CA TYR A 94 -12.98 -19.46 2.20
C TYR A 94 -12.46 -18.84 3.50
N SER A 95 -11.15 -18.95 3.71
CA SER A 95 -10.44 -18.21 4.75
C SER A 95 -9.67 -17.05 4.14
N GLY A 96 -9.57 -15.96 4.90
CA GLY A 96 -8.81 -14.78 4.54
C GLY A 96 -7.99 -14.29 5.73
N SER A 97 -6.85 -13.67 5.43
CA SER A 97 -5.93 -13.18 6.47
C SER A 97 -5.49 -11.73 6.32
N ARG A 98 -6.02 -11.03 5.30
CA ARG A 98 -5.61 -9.66 4.98
C ARG A 98 -6.67 -8.67 5.46
N ILE A 99 -6.23 -7.66 6.20
CA ILE A 99 -7.09 -6.55 6.61
C ILE A 99 -7.29 -5.58 5.45
N ALA A 100 -6.21 -5.11 4.83
CA ALA A 100 -6.23 -4.13 3.75
C ALA A 100 -5.27 -4.52 2.60
N PRO A 101 -5.36 -3.87 1.42
CA PRO A 101 -4.46 -4.17 0.31
C PRO A 101 -2.99 -3.88 0.58
N TRP A 102 -2.71 -2.94 1.48
CA TRP A 102 -1.39 -2.69 2.06
C TRP A 102 -1.41 -3.12 3.53
N GLN A 103 -0.55 -4.07 3.87
CA GLN A 103 -0.27 -4.41 5.27
C GLN A 103 0.87 -3.52 5.73
N LEU A 104 0.64 -2.79 6.82
CA LEU A 104 1.70 -2.01 7.45
C LEU A 104 2.39 -2.91 8.48
N SER A 105 3.72 -2.94 8.42
CA SER A 105 4.56 -3.36 9.54
C SER A 105 5.15 -2.10 10.17
N ALA A 106 5.28 -2.09 11.49
CA ALA A 106 5.87 -0.96 12.18
C ALA A 106 6.64 -1.44 13.40
N SER A 107 7.75 -0.76 13.70
CA SER A 107 8.49 -0.97 14.94
C SER A 107 7.64 -0.62 16.16
N HIS A 108 8.08 -1.03 17.34
CA HIS A 108 7.38 -0.80 18.60
C HIS A 108 6.93 0.66 18.81
N ASN A 109 7.79 1.62 18.46
CA ASN A 109 7.51 3.05 18.59
C ASN A 109 6.35 3.54 17.72
N LEU A 110 6.04 2.80 16.65
CA LEU A 110 4.96 3.08 15.71
C LEU A 110 3.86 2.02 15.74
N ARG A 111 3.83 1.16 16.78
CA ARG A 111 2.81 0.12 16.97
C ARG A 111 1.39 0.66 16.93
N GLY A 112 1.18 1.91 17.37
CA GLY A 112 -0.12 2.59 17.29
C GLY A 112 -0.70 2.67 15.87
N ILE A 113 0.14 2.72 14.84
CA ILE A 113 -0.30 2.70 13.44
C ILE A 113 -0.90 1.33 13.07
N VAL A 114 -0.23 0.26 13.48
CA VAL A 114 -0.67 -1.13 13.25
C VAL A 114 -1.94 -1.42 14.06
N GLN A 115 -2.00 -0.93 15.30
CA GLN A 115 -3.21 -0.99 16.13
C GLN A 115 -4.37 -0.27 15.45
N GLY A 116 -4.13 0.91 14.87
CA GLY A 116 -5.14 1.66 14.11
C GLY A 116 -5.67 0.88 12.90
N GLN A 117 -4.83 0.10 12.22
CA GLN A 117 -5.25 -0.75 11.11
C GLN A 117 -6.20 -1.87 11.58
N VAL A 118 -5.95 -2.47 12.74
CA VAL A 118 -6.84 -3.45 13.37
C VAL A 118 -8.16 -2.82 13.81
N SER A 119 -8.10 -1.70 14.52
CA SER A 119 -9.28 -0.98 15.01
C SER A 119 -10.18 -0.42 13.90
N ALA A 120 -9.64 -0.22 12.69
CA ALA A 120 -10.41 0.22 11.53
C ALA A 120 -11.30 -0.88 10.93
N VAL A 121 -11.18 -2.14 11.38
CA VAL A 121 -12.06 -3.22 10.94
C VAL A 121 -13.45 -3.02 11.55
N PRO A 122 -14.50 -2.82 10.72
CA PRO A 122 -15.85 -2.64 11.23
C PRO A 122 -16.42 -4.01 11.66
N VAL A 123 -16.31 -4.30 12.95
CA VAL A 123 -16.93 -5.47 13.59
C VAL A 123 -18.34 -5.10 14.03
N GLN A 124 -19.32 -5.88 13.61
CA GLN A 124 -20.71 -5.71 14.04
C GLN A 124 -20.89 -6.25 15.48
N PRO A 125 -21.94 -5.81 16.20
CA PRO A 125 -22.18 -6.25 17.59
C PRO A 125 -22.34 -7.77 17.75
N ASP A 126 -22.69 -8.48 16.68
CA ASP A 126 -22.84 -9.93 16.62
C ASP A 126 -21.54 -10.67 16.27
N GLY A 127 -20.40 -9.98 16.25
CA GLY A 127 -19.09 -10.53 15.90
C GLY A 127 -18.87 -10.76 14.40
N LYS A 128 -19.83 -10.36 13.56
CA LYS A 128 -19.71 -10.49 12.11
C LYS A 128 -18.92 -9.35 11.49
N VAL A 129 -18.27 -9.64 10.36
CA VAL A 129 -17.53 -8.66 9.57
C VAL A 129 -17.94 -8.65 8.13
N ARG A 130 -17.75 -7.50 7.48
CA ARG A 130 -17.90 -7.38 6.05
C ARG A 130 -16.59 -7.74 5.37
N VAL A 131 -16.62 -8.80 4.56
CA VAL A 131 -15.47 -9.27 3.79
C VAL A 131 -15.64 -8.85 2.34
N TYR A 132 -14.64 -8.17 1.79
CA TYR A 132 -14.58 -7.76 0.39
C TYR A 132 -13.68 -8.72 -0.38
N TYR A 133 -14.25 -9.44 -1.35
CA TYR A 133 -13.55 -10.52 -2.04
C TYR A 133 -13.38 -10.22 -3.54
N SER A 134 -12.35 -10.79 -4.16
CA SER A 134 -12.16 -10.63 -5.60
C SER A 134 -13.11 -11.54 -6.38
N PRO A 135 -13.96 -11.01 -7.29
CA PRO A 135 -14.87 -11.83 -8.09
C PRO A 135 -14.16 -12.86 -8.96
N LYS A 136 -12.94 -12.53 -9.42
CA LYS A 136 -12.11 -13.38 -10.28
C LYS A 136 -11.31 -14.42 -9.48
N ARG A 137 -11.07 -14.17 -8.18
CA ARG A 137 -10.26 -15.00 -7.28
C ARG A 137 -10.84 -14.90 -5.86
N PRO A 138 -11.91 -15.63 -5.54
CA PRO A 138 -12.64 -15.45 -4.27
C PRO A 138 -11.76 -15.59 -3.04
N ASN A 139 -10.73 -16.45 -3.08
CA ASN A 139 -9.73 -16.62 -2.01
C ASN A 139 -8.93 -15.33 -1.66
N LYS A 140 -8.94 -14.32 -2.52
CA LYS A 140 -8.30 -13.03 -2.25
C LYS A 140 -9.35 -12.07 -1.69
N SER A 141 -9.23 -11.78 -0.40
CA SER A 141 -10.16 -10.94 0.34
C SER A 141 -9.47 -9.88 1.21
N TYR A 142 -10.26 -8.86 1.60
CA TYR A 142 -9.88 -7.79 2.52
C TYR A 142 -11.05 -7.47 3.47
N LEU A 143 -10.75 -7.01 4.68
CA LEU A 143 -11.74 -6.54 5.65
C LEU A 143 -12.07 -5.05 5.51
N VAL A 144 -11.10 -4.27 5.01
CA VAL A 144 -11.21 -2.81 4.87
C VAL A 144 -11.05 -2.42 3.40
N ARG A 145 -11.99 -1.61 2.90
CA ARG A 145 -11.88 -0.99 1.57
C ARG A 145 -11.00 0.26 1.65
N PRO A 146 -10.19 0.55 0.62
CA PRO A 146 -9.43 1.80 0.54
C PRO A 146 -10.35 3.03 0.60
N GLY A 147 -10.23 3.81 1.68
CA GLY A 147 -10.95 5.06 1.87
C GLY A 147 -10.40 6.20 1.01
N TRP A 148 -11.03 7.37 1.07
CA TRP A 148 -10.53 8.58 0.39
C TRP A 148 -9.17 9.01 0.95
N LEU A 149 -8.95 8.83 2.26
CA LEU A 149 -7.68 9.11 2.92
C LEU A 149 -6.56 8.23 2.36
N SER A 150 -6.81 6.93 2.14
CA SER A 150 -5.83 6.02 1.54
C SER A 150 -5.45 6.44 0.12
N LEU A 151 -6.42 6.93 -0.66
CA LEU A 151 -6.14 7.50 -1.99
C LEU A 151 -5.28 8.76 -1.88
N LEU A 152 -5.62 9.69 -0.97
CA LEU A 152 -4.85 10.91 -0.76
C LEU A 152 -3.39 10.58 -0.43
N ILE A 153 -3.16 9.66 0.50
CA ILE A 153 -1.80 9.19 0.85
C ILE A 153 -1.09 8.61 -0.38
N ALA A 154 -1.77 7.76 -1.16
CA ALA A 154 -1.19 7.21 -2.38
C ALA A 154 -0.79 8.29 -3.42
N HIS A 155 -1.50 9.42 -3.45
CA HIS A 155 -1.13 10.54 -4.32
C HIS A 155 0.07 11.32 -3.78
N LEU A 156 0.16 11.51 -2.46
CA LEU A 156 1.30 12.20 -1.85
C LEU A 156 2.65 11.51 -2.13
N ILE A 157 2.65 10.17 -2.26
CA ILE A 157 3.86 9.38 -2.57
C ILE A 157 4.56 9.87 -3.85
N TYR A 158 3.81 10.30 -4.86
CA TYR A 158 4.42 10.78 -6.10
C TYR A 158 4.43 12.32 -6.19
N ILE A 159 3.43 13.01 -5.62
CA ILE A 159 3.35 14.48 -5.67
C ILE A 159 4.51 15.11 -4.92
N VAL A 160 4.82 14.65 -3.71
CA VAL A 160 5.86 15.28 -2.86
C VAL A 160 7.24 15.18 -3.50
N PRO A 161 7.73 14.00 -3.94
CA PRO A 161 9.02 13.91 -4.63
C PRO A 161 9.05 14.69 -5.94
N THR A 162 7.95 14.68 -6.70
CA THR A 162 7.86 15.43 -7.97
C THR A 162 7.97 16.93 -7.71
N TYR A 163 7.21 17.46 -6.75
CA TYR A 163 7.26 18.87 -6.38
C TYR A 163 8.66 19.28 -5.93
N TRP A 164 9.27 18.49 -5.05
CA TRP A 164 10.64 18.73 -4.59
C TRP A 164 11.65 18.73 -5.75
N TYR A 165 11.57 17.76 -6.66
CA TYR A 165 12.44 17.68 -7.83
C TYR A 165 12.31 18.93 -8.72
N LEU A 166 11.08 19.34 -9.02
CA LEU A 166 10.81 20.51 -9.86
C LEU A 166 11.35 21.80 -9.23
N GLN A 167 11.14 22.00 -7.93
CA GLN A 167 11.64 23.17 -7.19
C GLN A 167 13.16 23.23 -7.10
N ARG A 168 13.86 22.09 -7.20
CA ARG A 168 15.30 22.02 -6.96
C ARG A 168 16.14 22.08 -8.23
N PHE A 169 15.62 21.53 -9.33
CA PHE A 169 16.41 21.25 -10.54
C PHE A 169 15.80 21.80 -11.84
N VAL A 170 14.57 22.33 -11.79
CA VAL A 170 13.86 22.82 -12.99
C VAL A 170 13.54 24.30 -12.86
N PHE A 171 12.99 24.71 -11.72
CA PHE A 171 12.78 26.11 -11.35
C PHE A 171 13.97 26.65 -10.57
#